data_AF-A0A3P1BJ29-F1
#
_entry.id   AF-A0A3P1BJ29-F1
#
_cell.length_a   1.000
_cell.length_b   1.000
_cell.length_c   1.000
_cell.angle_alpha   90.00
_cell.angle_beta   90.00
_cell.angle_gamma   90.00
#
_symmetry.space_group_name_H-M   'P 1'
#
loop_
_entity.id
_entity.type
_entity.pdbx_description
1 polymer ?
#
loop_
_entity_poly.entity_id
_entity_poly.type
_entity_poly.pdbx_seq_one_letter_code
_entity_poly.pdbx_strand_id
1 'polypeptide(L)'
;MEQAVIQQFFSNQPVLRAYLFGSEARGEARPDSDIDILVELDERVDIFQFASMKIQLESLLNQEVDLVSTGGLSPYVQPFIDQDKLLIYERKS
;
A
#
# COMPACT_ATOMS: atom_id res chain seq x y z
N MET A 1 -14.15 4.67 4.68
CA MET A 1 -14.80 3.47 4.11
C MET A 1 -13.80 2.69 3.27
N GLU A 2 -12.83 3.35 2.63
CA GLU A 2 -11.78 2.70 1.83
C GLU A 2 -10.89 1.76 2.66
N GLN A 3 -10.49 2.14 3.88
CA GLN A 3 -9.54 1.35 4.66
C GLN A 3 -9.99 -0.10 4.92
N ALA A 4 -11.28 -0.33 5.19
CA ALA A 4 -11.81 -1.68 5.40
C ALA A 4 -11.79 -2.52 4.10
N VAL A 5 -12.03 -1.88 2.96
CA VAL A 5 -11.96 -2.51 1.64
C VAL A 5 -10.52 -2.88 1.30
N ILE A 6 -9.56 -1.99 1.58
CA ILE A 6 -8.13 -2.21 1.39
C ILE A 6 -7.63 -3.36 2.29
N GLN A 7 -8.04 -3.39 3.55
CA GLN A 7 -7.75 -4.49 4.48
C GLN A 7 -8.27 -5.83 3.96
N GLN A 8 -9.52 -5.86 3.51
CA GLN A 8 -10.12 -7.07 2.95
C GLN A 8 -9.41 -7.52 1.68
N PHE A 9 -9.02 -6.59 0.81
CA PHE A 9 -8.24 -6.90 -0.38
C PHE A 9 -6.91 -7.58 0.00
N PHE A 10 -6.11 -6.96 0.88
CA PHE A 10 -4.80 -7.50 1.27
C PHE A 10 -4.86 -8.81 2.05
N SER A 11 -5.98 -9.11 2.73
CA SER A 11 -6.18 -10.40 3.38
C SER A 11 -6.15 -11.60 2.43
N ASN A 12 -6.40 -11.37 1.14
CA ASN A 12 -6.39 -12.40 0.10
C ASN A 12 -5.13 -12.33 -0.80
N GLN A 13 -4.16 -11.50 -0.44
CA GLN A 13 -2.94 -11.29 -1.20
C GLN A 13 -1.70 -11.80 -0.43
N PRO A 14 -0.59 -12.08 -1.13
CA PRO A 14 0.69 -12.45 -0.49
C PRO A 14 1.40 -11.25 0.16
N VAL A 15 0.68 -10.52 1.02
CA VAL A 15 1.13 -9.34 1.75
C VAL A 15 1.25 -9.68 3.23
N LEU A 16 2.39 -9.33 3.83
CA LEU A 16 2.64 -9.46 5.26
C LEU A 16 2.07 -8.27 6.01
N ARG A 17 2.36 -7.06 5.53
CA ARG A 17 1.90 -5.79 6.09
C ARG A 17 1.61 -4.79 5.00
N ALA A 18 0.63 -3.94 5.22
CA ALA A 18 0.39 -2.77 4.37
C ALA A 18 0.24 -1.52 5.23
N TYR A 19 0.76 -0.41 4.72
CA TYR A 19 0.74 0.89 5.36
C TYR A 19 0.25 1.94 4.37
N LEU A 20 -0.58 2.87 4.84
CA LEU A 20 -0.81 4.14 4.13
C LEU A 20 0.34 5.09 4.47
N PHE A 21 0.83 5.84 3.50
CA PHE A 21 1.81 6.90 3.75
C PHE A 21 1.43 8.14 2.92
N GLY A 22 2.28 9.16 2.90
CA GLY A 22 2.07 10.33 2.05
C GLY A 22 0.98 11.29 2.54
N SER A 23 0.30 11.94 1.60
CA SER A 23 -0.68 13.02 1.86
C SER A 23 -1.91 12.53 2.63
N GLU A 24 -2.33 11.27 2.41
CA GLU A 24 -3.38 10.57 3.16
C GLU A 24 -3.01 10.45 4.65
N ALA A 25 -1.78 10.00 4.95
CA ALA A 25 -1.34 9.85 6.34
C ALA A 25 -1.18 11.19 7.07
N ARG A 26 -0.91 12.28 6.34
CA ARG A 26 -0.80 13.65 6.88
C ARG A 26 -2.14 14.39 6.98
N GLY A 27 -3.25 13.80 6.50
CA GLY A 27 -4.56 14.44 6.49
C GLY A 27 -4.67 15.63 5.51
N GLU A 28 -3.75 15.71 4.55
CA GLU A 28 -3.70 16.74 3.51
C GLU A 28 -4.21 16.24 2.15
N ALA A 29 -4.71 14.99 2.10
CA ALA A 29 -5.26 14.39 0.90
C ALA A 29 -6.41 15.25 0.35
N ARG A 30 -6.28 15.60 -0.93
CA ARG A 30 -7.36 16.21 -1.70
C ARG A 30 -8.17 15.10 -2.39
N PRO A 31 -9.42 15.37 -2.81
CA PRO A 31 -10.24 14.38 -3.50
C PRO A 31 -9.65 13.84 -4.82
N ASP A 32 -8.62 14.50 -5.35
CA ASP A 32 -7.90 14.14 -6.57
C ASP A 32 -6.50 13.56 -6.31
N SER A 33 -6.14 13.30 -5.04
CA SER A 33 -4.81 12.80 -4.68
C SER A 33 -4.70 11.29 -4.89
N ASP A 34 -3.53 10.80 -5.27
CA ASP A 34 -3.29 9.35 -5.36
C ASP A 34 -3.23 8.73 -3.96
N ILE A 35 -3.57 7.43 -3.86
CA ILE A 35 -3.48 6.69 -2.61
C ILE A 35 -2.11 6.00 -2.53
N ASP A 36 -1.24 6.51 -1.66
CA ASP A 36 0.10 5.99 -1.42
C ASP A 36 0.06 4.77 -0.46
N ILE A 37 0.38 3.58 -0.96
CA ILE A 37 0.36 2.33 -0.19
C ILE A 37 1.72 1.63 -0.22
N LEU A 38 2.30 1.45 0.97
CA LEU A 38 3.52 0.67 1.17
C LEU A 38 3.16 -0.75 1.58
N VAL A 39 3.64 -1.74 0.84
CA VAL A 39 3.44 -3.16 1.16
C VAL A 39 4.75 -3.87 1.48
N GLU A 40 4.68 -4.68 2.52
CA GLU A 40 5.69 -5.70 2.84
C GLU A 40 5.18 -7.03 2.25
N LEU A 41 5.87 -7.52 1.23
CA LEU A 41 5.47 -8.72 0.48
C LEU A 41 6.07 -9.98 1.11
N ASP A 42 5.39 -11.11 0.93
CA ASP A 42 5.99 -12.43 1.14
C ASP A 42 7.08 -12.67 0.07
N GLU A 43 8.12 -13.44 0.35
CA GLU A 43 9.28 -13.64 -0.55
C GLU A 43 8.93 -14.29 -1.92
N ARG A 44 7.67 -14.68 -2.09
CA ARG A 44 7.16 -15.43 -3.25
C ARG A 44 6.46 -14.56 -4.29
N VAL A 45 6.45 -13.24 -4.14
CA VAL A 45 5.72 -12.33 -5.03
C VAL A 45 6.57 -11.93 -6.22
N ASP A 46 6.07 -12.22 -7.43
CA ASP A 46 6.71 -11.76 -8.67
C ASP A 46 6.20 -10.37 -9.11
N ILE A 47 6.88 -9.79 -10.10
CA ILE A 47 6.56 -8.45 -10.62
C ILE A 47 5.16 -8.36 -11.25
N PHE A 48 4.65 -9.45 -11.82
CA PHE A 48 3.33 -9.48 -12.46
C PHE A 48 2.22 -9.52 -11.43
N GLN A 49 2.40 -10.30 -10.36
CA GLN A 49 1.50 -10.32 -9.21
C GLN A 49 1.46 -8.95 -8.53
N PHE A 50 2.62 -8.31 -8.35
CA PHE A 50 2.71 -6.97 -7.82
C PHE A 50 1.96 -5.94 -8.67
N ALA A 51 2.20 -5.94 -9.99
CA ALA A 51 1.49 -5.04 -10.92
C ALA A 51 -0.02 -5.33 -10.94
N SER A 52 -0.42 -6.60 -10.86
CA SER A 52 -1.83 -6.98 -10.81
C SER A 52 -2.51 -6.46 -9.54
N MET A 53 -1.84 -6.50 -8.39
CA MET A 53 -2.38 -5.93 -7.15
C MET A 53 -2.64 -4.44 -7.28
N LYS A 54 -1.71 -3.67 -7.88
CA LYS A 54 -1.89 -2.23 -8.13
C LYS A 54 -3.14 -1.98 -8.97
N ILE A 55 -3.26 -2.64 -10.12
CA ILE A 55 -4.41 -2.46 -11.03
C ILE A 55 -5.74 -2.82 -10.36
N GLN A 56 -5.75 -3.90 -9.56
CA GLN A 56 -6.96 -4.32 -8.83
C GLN A 56 -7.34 -3.31 -7.75
N LEU A 57 -6.37 -2.74 -7.04
CA LEU A 57 -6.60 -1.69 -6.04
C LEU A 57 -7.16 -0.42 -6.69
N GLU A 58 -6.59 0.04 -7.80
CA GLU A 58 -7.09 1.21 -8.54
C GLU A 58 -8.53 0.99 -9.00
N SER A 59 -8.83 -0.19 -9.54
CA SER A 59 -10.19 -0.54 -9.94
C SER A 59 -11.16 -0.65 -8.76
N LEU A 60 -10.70 -1.08 -7.59
CA LEU A 60 -11.53 -1.27 -6.40
C LEU A 60 -11.84 0.06 -5.70
N LEU A 61 -10.88 0.99 -5.71
CA LEU A 61 -10.99 2.30 -5.07
C LEU A 61 -11.49 3.38 -6.03
N ASN A 62 -11.50 3.09 -7.34
CA ASN A 62 -11.85 4.04 -8.40
C ASN A 62 -11.02 5.34 -8.32
N GLN A 63 -9.74 5.17 -7.99
CA GLN A 63 -8.77 6.23 -7.74
C GLN A 63 -7.37 5.70 -8.08
N GLU A 64 -6.43 6.58 -8.43
CA GLU A 64 -5.04 6.18 -8.68
C GLU A 64 -4.37 5.72 -7.36
N VAL A 65 -3.54 4.68 -7.45
CA VAL A 65 -2.87 4.07 -6.31
C VAL A 65 -1.39 3.95 -6.63
N ASP A 66 -0.55 4.59 -5.81
CA ASP A 66 0.90 4.36 -5.83
C ASP A 66 1.25 3.22 -4.88
N LEU A 67 1.39 2.02 -5.44
CA LEU A 67 1.76 0.82 -4.69
C LEU A 67 3.28 0.65 -4.75
N VAL A 68 3.92 0.75 -3.58
CA VAL A 68 5.36 0.54 -3.41
C VAL A 68 5.65 -0.65 -2.51
N SER A 69 6.72 -1.39 -2.80
CA SER A 69 7.18 -2.48 -1.95
C SER A 69 8.37 -2.05 -1.10
N THR A 70 8.44 -2.53 0.14
CA THR A 70 9.60 -2.30 1.02
C THR A 70 10.91 -2.80 0.41
N GLY A 71 10.88 -3.91 -0.33
CA GLY A 71 12.05 -4.48 -1.00
C GLY A 71 12.55 -3.69 -2.22
N GLY A 72 11.69 -2.85 -2.82
CA GLY A 72 12.05 -2.01 -3.97
C GLY A 72 12.45 -0.58 -3.60
N LEU A 73 12.34 -0.21 -2.32
CA LEU A 73 12.61 1.15 -1.87
C LEU A 73 14.10 1.45 -1.76
N SER A 74 14.46 2.67 -2.15
CA SER A 74 15.80 3.19 -1.90
C SER A 74 16.01 3.35 -0.39
N PRO A 75 17.17 2.94 0.17
CA PRO A 75 17.50 3.13 1.59
C PRO A 75 17.45 4.59 2.04
N TYR A 76 17.57 5.54 1.11
CA TYR A 76 17.48 6.97 1.38
C TYR A 76 16.03 7.47 1.51
N VAL A 77 15.06 6.75 0.93
CA VAL A 77 13.63 7.11 0.93
C VAL A 77 12.90 6.44 2.09
N GLN A 78 13.32 5.23 2.45
CA GLN A 78 12.71 4.45 3.52
C GLN A 78 12.52 5.22 4.85
N PRO A 79 13.50 5.99 5.37
CA PRO A 79 13.33 6.75 6.62
C PRO A 79 12.22 7.81 6.55
N PHE A 80 12.00 8.41 5.38
CA PHE A 80 10.95 9.42 5.19
C PHE A 80 9.56 8.78 5.21
N ILE A 81 9.42 7.59 4.61
CA ILE A 81 8.16 6.85 4.63
C ILE A 81 7.89 6.29 6.02
N ASP A 82 8.92 5.78 6.70
CA ASP A 82 8.78 5.18 8.03
C ASP A 82 8.33 6.16 9.12
N GLN A 83 8.57 7.46 8.94
CA GLN A 83 8.13 8.50 9.88
C GLN A 83 6.62 8.74 9.87
N ASP A 84 6.00 8.67 8.69
CA ASP A 84 4.60 9.07 8.48
C ASP A 84 3.69 7.89 8.10
N LYS A 85 4.18 6.65 8.09
CA LYS A 85 3.35 5.51 7.68
C LYS A 85 2.36 5.09 8.77
N LEU A 86 1.14 4.79 8.35
CA LEU A 86 0.06 4.26 9.18
C LEU A 86 -0.20 2.81 8.82
N LEU A 87 -0.04 1.90 9.78
CA LEU A 87 -0.34 0.48 9.58
C LEU A 87 -1.85 0.31 9.32
N ILE A 88 -2.20 -0.21 8.15
CA ILE A 88 -3.60 -0.48 7.79
C ILE A 88 -3.91 -1.97 7.78
N TYR A 89 -2.94 -2.84 7.51
CA TYR A 89 -3.14 -4.29 7.45
C TYR A 89 -1.90 -5.01 7.94
N GLU A 90 -2.10 -6.06 8.75
CA GLU A 90 -1.07 -7.00 9.15
C GLU A 90 -1.66 -8.41 9.11
N ARG A 91 -0.96 -9.33 8.44
CA ARG A 91 -1.35 -10.75 8.37
C ARG A 91 -1.19 -11.37 9.75
N LYS A 92 -2.32 -11.67 10.41
CA LYS A 92 -2.31 -12.40 11.68
C LYS A 92 -1.74 -13.80 11.44
N SER A 93 -0.74 -14.16 12.24
CA SER A 93 -0.14 -15.50 12.28
C SER A 93 -1.09 -16.52 12.92
#